data_AF-A0A7V9LZF8-F1
#
_entry.id   AF-A0A7V9LZF8-F1
#
_cell.length_a   1.000
_cell.length_b   1.000
_cell.length_c   1.000
_cell.angle_alpha   90.00
_cell.angle_beta   90.00
_cell.angle_gamma   90.00
#
_symmetry.space_group_name_H-M   'P 1'
#
loop_
_entity.id
_entity.type
_entity.pdbx_description
1 polymer ?
#
loop_
_entity_poly.entity_id
_entity_poly.type
_entity_poly.pdbx_seq_one_letter_code
_entity_poly.pdbx_strand_id
1 'polypeptide(L)'
;MARADETLGRAEESARFNPRGGQAREIQPRLRIALTGLELCYVSLRSLCRALLDRAYFVPVEEETVYTADVRTALADVMDSTADALRHVVQVIAATESPDPARADVAAALVQLQQRRDHLSSLLLVDPHADAGAWEQHGALLSAVDRLRVEVEATVRAPTSEWRPEPVTERQRQAVRRIVDARAARRDTRRRRKP
;
A
#
# COMPACT_ATOMS: atom_id res chain seq x y z
N MET A 1 -6.99 -0.99 -10.37
CA MET A 1 -6.97 0.03 -9.32
C MET A 1 -8.22 0.89 -9.33
N ALA A 2 -8.49 1.71 -10.36
CA ALA A 2 -9.69 2.56 -10.42
C ALA A 2 -11.04 1.89 -10.05
N ARG A 3 -11.33 0.68 -10.59
CA ARG A 3 -12.57 -0.06 -10.26
C ARG A 3 -12.62 -0.54 -8.80
N ALA A 4 -11.47 -0.88 -8.22
CA ALA A 4 -11.38 -1.29 -6.82
C ALA A 4 -11.61 -0.09 -5.90
N ASP A 5 -11.02 1.06 -6.22
CA ASP A 5 -11.24 2.32 -5.49
C ASP A 5 -12.70 2.78 -5.56
N GLU A 6 -13.34 2.72 -6.73
CA GLU A 6 -14.76 3.06 -6.85
C GLU A 6 -15.65 2.13 -6.02
N THR A 7 -15.30 0.84 -5.99
CA THR A 7 -16.06 -0.15 -5.22
C THR A 7 -15.84 0.05 -3.73
N LEU A 8 -14.62 0.38 -3.31
CA LEU A 8 -14.29 0.75 -1.95
C LEU A 8 -15.03 2.03 -1.53
N GLY A 9 -15.03 3.06 -2.38
CA GLY A 9 -15.74 4.32 -2.15
C GLY A 9 -17.25 4.12 -2.00
N ARG A 10 -17.86 3.26 -2.82
CA ARG A 10 -19.29 2.88 -2.67
C ARG A 10 -19.56 2.13 -1.36
N ALA A 11 -18.65 1.25 -0.94
CA ALA A 11 -18.75 0.54 0.33
C ALA A 11 -18.58 1.50 1.53
N GLU A 12 -17.66 2.47 1.44
CA GLU A 12 -17.45 3.56 2.42
C GLU A 12 -18.72 4.40 2.58
N GLU A 13 -19.31 4.79 1.45
CA GLU A 13 -20.54 5.58 1.46
C GLU A 13 -21.71 4.79 2.06
N SER A 14 -21.85 3.51 1.72
CA SER A 14 -22.87 2.62 2.30
C SER A 14 -22.69 2.43 3.82
N ALA A 15 -21.45 2.26 4.28
CA ALA A 15 -21.12 2.12 5.71
C ALA A 15 -21.41 3.41 6.50
N ARG A 16 -21.21 4.57 5.88
CA ARG A 16 -21.55 5.87 6.49
C ARG A 16 -23.05 6.00 6.81
N PHE A 17 -23.91 5.40 5.99
CA PHE A 17 -25.37 5.40 6.18
C PHE A 17 -25.88 4.26 7.07
N ASN A 18 -25.04 3.29 7.45
CA ASN A 18 -25.43 2.16 8.30
C ASN A 18 -24.99 2.36 9.77
N PRO A 19 -25.90 2.74 10.69
CA PRO A 19 -25.58 2.95 12.10
C PRO A 19 -25.16 1.67 12.84
N ARG A 20 -25.39 0.47 12.27
CA ARG A 20 -24.96 -0.83 12.82
C ARG A 20 -23.63 -1.34 12.24
N GLY A 21 -22.99 -0.60 11.33
CA GLY A 21 -21.78 -1.02 10.61
C GLY A 21 -20.46 -0.89 11.38
N GLY A 22 -20.40 -1.26 12.66
CA GLY A 22 -19.20 -1.13 13.50
C GLY A 22 -17.97 -1.84 12.90
N GLN A 23 -18.12 -3.10 12.47
CA GLN A 23 -17.05 -3.87 11.80
C GLN A 23 -16.52 -3.20 10.53
N ALA A 24 -17.40 -2.57 9.74
CA ALA A 24 -16.96 -1.88 8.53
C ALA A 24 -16.01 -0.72 8.87
N ARG A 25 -16.19 -0.05 10.02
CA ARG A 25 -15.35 1.07 10.43
C ARG A 25 -13.92 0.67 10.82
N GLU A 26 -13.72 -0.55 11.32
CA GLU A 26 -12.40 -1.08 11.69
C GLU A 26 -11.62 -1.69 10.51
N ILE A 27 -12.34 -2.23 9.52
CA ILE A 27 -11.74 -2.92 8.38
C ILE A 27 -11.36 -1.92 7.28
N GLN A 28 -12.12 -0.83 7.11
CA GLN A 28 -11.93 0.13 6.02
C GLN A 28 -10.53 0.78 5.95
N PRO A 29 -9.94 1.24 7.07
CA PRO A 29 -8.60 1.84 7.05
C PRO A 29 -7.55 0.86 6.54
N ARG A 30 -7.64 -0.39 6.99
CA ARG A 30 -6.73 -1.46 6.61
C ARG A 30 -6.85 -1.75 5.12
N LEU A 31 -8.06 -1.86 4.59
CA LEU A 31 -8.30 -2.12 3.18
C LEU A 31 -7.80 -0.99 2.28
N ARG A 32 -7.98 0.28 2.69
CA ARG A 32 -7.50 1.43 1.92
C ARG A 32 -5.98 1.54 1.93
N ILE A 33 -5.36 1.43 3.10
CA ILE A 33 -3.89 1.39 3.23
C ILE A 33 -3.33 0.25 2.38
N ALA A 34 -3.98 -0.92 2.41
CA ALA A 34 -3.54 -2.06 1.64
C ALA A 34 -3.67 -1.87 0.13
N LEU A 35 -4.77 -1.30 -0.36
CA LEU A 35 -4.96 -0.98 -1.78
C LEU A 35 -3.89 -0.02 -2.28
N THR A 36 -3.67 1.09 -1.56
CA THR A 36 -2.60 2.04 -1.88
C THR A 36 -1.22 1.39 -1.81
N GLY A 37 -0.96 0.55 -0.81
CA GLY A 37 0.30 -0.20 -0.71
C GLY A 37 0.52 -1.15 -1.89
N LEU A 38 -0.52 -1.85 -2.34
CA LEU A 38 -0.45 -2.73 -3.52
C LEU A 38 -0.24 -1.94 -4.82
N GLU A 39 -0.75 -0.71 -4.93
CA GLU A 39 -0.43 0.19 -6.04
C GLU A 39 1.06 0.52 -6.10
N LEU A 40 1.62 0.89 -4.96
CA LEU A 40 3.03 1.22 -4.86
C LEU A 40 3.92 -0.01 -5.06
N CYS A 41 3.48 -1.19 -4.61
CA CYS A 41 4.13 -2.47 -4.92
C CYS A 41 4.13 -2.74 -6.43
N TYR A 42 2.99 -2.53 -7.11
CA TYR A 42 2.90 -2.71 -8.56
C TYR A 42 3.82 -1.75 -9.32
N VAL A 43 3.88 -0.48 -8.92
CA VAL A 43 4.82 0.49 -9.49
C VAL A 43 6.27 0.05 -9.29
N SER A 44 6.62 -0.42 -8.08
CA SER A 44 7.97 -0.90 -7.77
C SER A 44 8.34 -2.15 -8.57
N LEU A 45 7.41 -3.09 -8.75
CA LEU A 45 7.59 -4.27 -9.60
C LEU A 45 7.81 -3.87 -11.06
N ARG A 46 7.07 -2.87 -11.57
CA ARG A 46 7.28 -2.35 -12.92
C ARG A 46 8.66 -1.72 -13.09
N SER A 47 9.16 -0.98 -12.09
CA SER A 47 10.52 -0.45 -12.09
C SER A 47 11.57 -1.57 -12.10
N LEU A 48 11.35 -2.65 -11.35
CA LEU A 48 12.21 -3.83 -11.36
C LEU A 48 12.25 -4.49 -12.74
N CYS A 49 11.08 -4.75 -13.35
CA CYS A 49 11.01 -5.30 -14.70
C CYS A 49 11.68 -4.39 -15.73
N ARG A 50 11.58 -3.06 -15.54
CA ARG A 50 12.26 -2.09 -16.41
C ARG A 50 13.78 -2.17 -16.28
N ALA A 51 14.32 -2.29 -15.08
CA ALA A 51 15.75 -2.44 -14.84
C ALA A 51 16.31 -3.74 -15.45
N LEU A 52 15.58 -4.85 -15.32
CA LEU A 52 15.93 -6.11 -16.00
C LEU A 52 15.93 -5.96 -17.52
N LEU A 53 14.91 -5.27 -18.06
CA LEU A 53 14.79 -5.02 -19.49
C LEU A 53 15.93 -4.11 -20.00
N ASP A 54 16.29 -3.07 -19.25
CA ASP A 54 17.42 -2.20 -19.60
C ASP A 54 18.72 -3.00 -19.73
N ARG A 55 19.02 -3.86 -18.75
CA ARG A 55 20.21 -4.72 -18.84
C ARG A 55 20.14 -5.66 -20.06
N ALA A 56 18.97 -6.20 -20.38
CA ALA A 56 18.79 -7.08 -21.53
C ALA A 56 18.92 -6.38 -22.90
N TYR A 57 18.64 -5.09 -23.00
CA TYR A 57 18.77 -4.33 -24.25
C TYR A 57 20.21 -3.90 -24.57
N PHE A 58 21.06 -3.76 -23.55
CA PHE A 58 22.43 -3.26 -23.69
C PHE A 58 23.49 -4.35 -23.52
N VAL A 59 23.16 -5.60 -23.81
CA VAL A 59 24.12 -6.72 -23.77
C VAL A 59 25.13 -6.55 -24.92
N PRO A 60 26.45 -6.52 -24.63
CA PRO A 60 27.49 -6.54 -25.66
C PRO A 60 27.33 -7.77 -26.56
N VAL A 61 27.66 -7.65 -27.85
CA VAL A 61 27.49 -8.75 -28.81
C VAL A 61 28.35 -9.98 -28.45
N GLU A 62 29.40 -9.79 -27.66
CA GLU A 62 30.25 -10.88 -27.17
C GLU A 62 29.64 -11.69 -26.01
N GLU A 63 28.60 -11.18 -25.33
CA GLU A 63 27.92 -11.89 -24.24
C GLU A 63 26.71 -12.70 -24.75
N GLU A 64 26.79 -14.01 -24.64
CA GLU A 64 25.71 -14.92 -25.09
C GLU A 64 24.46 -14.84 -24.19
N THR A 65 24.62 -14.42 -22.92
CA THR A 65 23.50 -14.24 -21.98
C THR A 65 23.71 -13.05 -21.03
N VAL A 66 22.65 -12.31 -20.77
CA VAL A 66 22.59 -11.14 -19.85
C VAL A 66 23.09 -11.44 -18.43
N TYR A 67 22.73 -12.62 -17.92
CA TYR A 67 22.95 -13.06 -16.55
C TYR A 67 23.32 -14.53 -16.54
N THR A 68 24.22 -14.91 -15.64
CA THR A 68 24.57 -16.31 -15.39
C THR A 68 23.37 -17.09 -14.83
N ALA A 69 23.46 -18.43 -14.85
CA ALA A 69 22.41 -19.28 -14.27
C ALA A 69 22.17 -18.98 -12.79
N ASP A 70 23.24 -18.70 -12.03
CA ASP A 70 23.16 -18.40 -10.61
C ASP A 70 22.42 -17.08 -10.36
N VAL A 71 22.71 -16.03 -11.13
CA VAL A 71 22.01 -14.75 -11.03
C VAL A 71 20.53 -14.90 -11.37
N ARG A 72 20.19 -15.66 -12.41
CA ARG A 72 18.78 -15.92 -12.76
C ARG A 72 18.05 -16.68 -11.65
N THR A 73 18.72 -17.64 -11.02
CA THR A 73 18.16 -18.39 -9.89
C THR A 73 17.92 -17.48 -8.68
N ALA A 74 18.92 -16.67 -8.32
CA ALA A 74 18.78 -15.70 -7.22
C ALA A 74 17.68 -14.66 -7.49
N LEU A 75 17.51 -14.22 -8.75
CA LEU A 75 16.39 -13.37 -9.15
C LEU A 75 15.03 -14.05 -8.97
N ALA A 76 14.92 -15.32 -9.39
CA ALA A 76 13.70 -16.10 -9.18
C ALA A 76 13.38 -16.23 -7.68
N ASP A 77 14.38 -16.52 -6.85
CA ASP A 77 14.22 -16.58 -5.40
C ASP A 77 13.71 -15.24 -4.84
N VAL A 78 14.25 -14.10 -5.27
CA VAL A 78 13.75 -12.78 -4.84
C VAL A 78 12.27 -12.58 -5.25
N MET A 79 11.89 -13.00 -6.45
CA MET A 79 10.50 -12.91 -6.92
C MET A 79 9.57 -13.82 -6.12
N ASP A 80 10.00 -15.04 -5.79
CA ASP A 80 9.22 -15.99 -5.01
C ASP A 80 8.99 -15.50 -3.58
N SER A 81 10.02 -14.97 -2.92
CA SER A 81 9.86 -14.38 -1.58
C SER A 81 8.97 -13.14 -1.59
N THR A 82 9.05 -12.34 -2.66
CA THR A 82 8.13 -11.21 -2.85
C THR A 82 6.69 -11.71 -2.95
N ALA A 83 6.45 -12.77 -3.73
CA ALA A 83 5.13 -13.36 -3.89
C ALA A 83 4.61 -13.96 -2.56
N ASP A 84 5.46 -14.61 -1.78
CA ASP A 84 5.13 -15.08 -0.43
C ASP A 84 4.72 -13.94 0.50
N ALA A 85 5.52 -12.86 0.55
CA ALA A 85 5.20 -11.71 1.39
C ALA A 85 3.84 -11.08 0.99
N LEU A 86 3.56 -10.95 -0.30
CA LEU A 86 2.27 -10.47 -0.82
C LEU A 86 1.10 -11.41 -0.48
N ARG A 87 1.30 -12.74 -0.45
CA ARG A 87 0.27 -13.69 0.02
C ARG A 87 -0.08 -13.45 1.48
N HIS A 88 0.91 -13.21 2.34
CA HIS A 88 0.67 -12.94 3.75
C HIS A 88 0.00 -11.57 3.98
N VAL A 89 0.29 -10.57 3.14
CA VAL A 89 -0.41 -9.27 3.16
C VAL A 89 -1.92 -9.46 2.99
N VAL A 90 -2.37 -10.34 2.10
CA VAL A 90 -3.80 -10.63 1.93
C VAL A 90 -4.43 -11.16 3.22
N GLN A 91 -3.69 -11.97 4.00
CA GLN A 91 -4.17 -12.47 5.29
C GLN A 91 -4.29 -11.36 6.34
N VAL A 92 -3.35 -10.40 6.35
CA VAL A 92 -3.44 -9.20 7.22
C VAL A 92 -4.70 -8.39 6.92
N ILE A 93 -5.04 -8.26 5.64
CA ILE A 93 -6.23 -7.51 5.18
C ILE A 93 -7.52 -8.26 5.56
N ALA A 94 -7.54 -9.57 5.39
CA ALA A 94 -8.71 -10.42 5.60
C ALA A 94 -9.00 -10.72 7.08
N ALA A 95 -8.06 -10.46 7.99
CA ALA A 95 -8.20 -10.76 9.41
C ALA A 95 -9.38 -10.01 10.08
N THR A 96 -10.36 -10.78 10.57
CA THR A 96 -11.54 -10.27 11.27
C THR A 96 -11.31 -10.05 12.77
N GLU A 97 -10.31 -10.73 13.34
CA GLU A 97 -9.88 -10.58 14.73
C GLU A 97 -8.55 -9.82 14.77
N SER A 98 -7.51 -10.40 15.38
CA SER A 98 -6.17 -9.81 15.35
C SER A 98 -5.42 -10.16 14.05
N PRO A 99 -4.92 -9.16 13.32
CA PRO A 99 -4.02 -9.35 12.17
C PRO A 99 -2.55 -9.61 12.57
N ASP A 100 -2.20 -9.56 13.85
CA ASP A 100 -0.81 -9.66 14.32
C ASP A 100 -0.07 -10.95 13.93
N PRO A 101 -0.66 -12.16 14.00
CA PRO A 101 0.02 -13.36 13.52
C PRO A 101 0.33 -13.27 12.02
N ALA A 102 -0.62 -12.79 11.21
CA ALA A 102 -0.39 -12.58 9.78
C ALA A 102 0.68 -11.50 9.51
N ARG A 103 0.77 -10.46 10.34
CA ARG A 103 1.87 -9.47 10.24
C ARG A 103 3.22 -10.08 10.58
N ALA A 104 3.28 -10.99 11.54
CA ALA A 104 4.50 -11.71 11.87
C ALA A 104 4.97 -12.59 10.70
N ASP A 105 4.04 -13.25 9.99
CA ASP A 105 4.36 -14.00 8.77
C ASP A 105 4.92 -13.09 7.67
N VAL A 106 4.33 -11.90 7.47
CA VAL A 106 4.87 -10.90 6.53
C VAL A 106 6.29 -10.47 6.93
N ALA A 107 6.52 -10.20 8.22
CA ALA A 107 7.84 -9.82 8.72
C ALA A 107 8.88 -10.93 8.47
N ALA A 108 8.52 -12.19 8.70
CA ALA A 108 9.38 -13.33 8.40
C ALA A 108 9.69 -13.44 6.89
N ALA A 109 8.69 -13.26 6.03
CA ALA A 109 8.88 -13.25 4.59
C ALA A 109 9.77 -12.09 4.12
N LEU A 110 9.67 -10.90 4.73
CA LEU A 110 10.54 -9.76 4.43
C LEU A 110 11.99 -9.99 4.86
N VAL A 111 12.23 -10.73 5.94
CA VAL A 111 13.59 -11.17 6.33
C VAL A 111 14.16 -12.12 5.28
N GLN A 112 13.37 -13.09 4.80
CA GLN A 112 13.80 -13.99 3.72
C GLN A 112 14.08 -13.24 2.42
N LEU A 113 13.23 -12.28 2.06
CA LEU A 113 13.44 -11.41 0.90
C LEU A 113 14.75 -10.63 1.02
N GLN A 114 15.06 -10.10 2.21
CA GLN A 114 16.33 -9.39 2.42
C GLN A 114 17.54 -10.31 2.24
N GLN A 115 17.49 -11.52 2.80
CA GLN A 115 18.58 -12.50 2.65
C GLN A 115 18.82 -12.86 1.17
N ARG A 116 17.74 -13.08 0.41
CA ARG A 116 17.82 -13.37 -1.04
C ARG A 116 18.32 -12.18 -1.84
N ARG A 117 17.91 -10.96 -1.48
CA ARG A 117 18.42 -9.71 -2.07
C ARG A 117 19.92 -9.54 -1.82
N ASP A 118 20.39 -9.84 -0.62
CA ASP A 118 21.81 -9.73 -0.27
C ASP A 118 22.64 -10.79 -0.99
N HIS A 119 22.11 -12.00 -1.14
CA HIS A 119 22.72 -13.02 -1.99
C HIS A 119 22.79 -12.57 -3.46
N LEU A 120 21.70 -12.06 -4.03
CA LEU A 120 21.68 -11.51 -5.39
C LEU A 120 22.72 -10.38 -5.54
N SER A 121 22.81 -9.48 -4.57
CA SER A 121 23.81 -8.40 -4.57
C SER A 121 25.24 -8.92 -4.61
N SER A 122 25.53 -10.06 -3.97
CA SER A 122 26.87 -10.67 -4.00
C SER A 122 27.23 -11.25 -5.36
N LEU A 123 26.23 -11.70 -6.14
CA LEU A 123 26.42 -12.24 -7.48
C LEU A 123 26.51 -11.15 -8.56
N LEU A 124 25.98 -9.96 -8.29
CA LEU A 124 25.95 -8.82 -9.22
C LEU A 124 27.15 -7.87 -9.06
N LEU A 125 28.20 -8.29 -8.34
CA LEU A 125 29.40 -7.47 -8.16
C LEU A 125 30.14 -7.30 -9.49
N VAL A 126 30.31 -6.05 -9.89
CA VAL A 126 31.05 -5.64 -11.08
C VAL A 126 31.95 -4.48 -10.71
N ASP A 127 33.18 -4.46 -11.25
CA ASP A 127 34.09 -3.32 -11.11
C ASP A 127 33.51 -2.11 -11.89
N PRO A 128 33.17 -1.00 -11.21
CA PRO A 128 32.63 0.20 -11.87
C PRO A 128 33.58 0.80 -12.92
N HIS A 129 34.89 0.57 -12.79
CA HIS A 129 35.88 1.04 -13.76
C HIS A 129 35.97 0.15 -14.99
N ALA A 130 35.58 -1.12 -14.88
CA ALA A 130 35.57 -2.06 -15.99
C ALA A 130 34.25 -2.01 -16.78
N ASP A 131 33.12 -1.94 -16.09
CA ASP A 131 31.79 -1.82 -16.71
C ASP A 131 30.85 -0.97 -15.83
N ALA A 132 30.93 0.34 -16.03
CA ALA A 132 30.09 1.32 -15.34
C ALA A 132 28.59 1.15 -15.65
N GLY A 133 28.24 0.68 -16.85
CA GLY A 133 26.86 0.48 -17.27
C GLY A 133 26.21 -0.68 -16.52
N ALA A 134 26.89 -1.83 -16.45
CA ALA A 134 26.45 -2.95 -15.63
C ALA A 134 26.33 -2.56 -14.15
N TRP A 135 27.31 -1.83 -13.62
CA TRP A 135 27.28 -1.38 -12.22
C TRP A 135 26.05 -0.51 -11.92
N GLU A 136 25.76 0.49 -12.76
CA GLU A 136 24.58 1.36 -12.60
C GLU A 136 23.27 0.55 -12.72
N GLN A 137 23.18 -0.34 -13.69
CA GLN A 137 22.01 -1.19 -13.92
C GLN A 137 21.76 -2.17 -12.76
N HIS A 138 22.81 -2.77 -12.21
CA HIS A 138 22.72 -3.63 -11.03
C HIS A 138 22.28 -2.85 -9.79
N GLY A 139 22.80 -1.63 -9.61
CA GLY A 139 22.36 -0.72 -8.56
C GLY A 139 20.88 -0.34 -8.67
N ALA A 140 20.41 -0.04 -9.88
CA ALA A 140 19.00 0.28 -10.15
C ALA A 140 18.09 -0.92 -9.88
N LEU A 141 18.50 -2.13 -10.27
CA LEU A 141 17.78 -3.36 -10.00
C LEU A 141 17.64 -3.63 -8.50
N LEU A 142 18.75 -3.57 -7.75
CA LEU A 142 18.74 -3.79 -6.29
C LEU A 142 17.91 -2.72 -5.57
N SER A 143 18.00 -1.47 -6.01
CA SER A 143 17.18 -0.38 -5.48
C SER A 143 15.68 -0.60 -5.71
N ALA A 144 15.29 -1.18 -6.85
CA ALA A 144 13.90 -1.52 -7.13
C ALA A 144 13.39 -2.65 -6.23
N VAL A 145 14.23 -3.65 -5.93
CA VAL A 145 13.92 -4.71 -4.94
C VAL A 145 13.76 -4.10 -3.54
N ASP A 146 14.70 -3.25 -3.12
CA ASP A 146 14.67 -2.59 -1.81
C ASP A 146 13.41 -1.72 -1.66
N ARG A 147 13.04 -1.02 -2.73
CA ARG A 147 11.81 -0.22 -2.79
C ARG A 147 10.57 -1.10 -2.66
N LEU A 148 10.51 -2.22 -3.39
CA LEU A 148 9.40 -3.16 -3.32
C LEU A 148 9.22 -3.73 -1.91
N ARG A 149 10.31 -4.10 -1.24
CA ARG A 149 10.31 -4.55 0.16
C ARG A 149 9.70 -3.50 1.10
N VAL A 150 10.13 -2.24 0.98
CA VAL A 150 9.60 -1.12 1.77
C VAL A 150 8.10 -0.94 1.55
N GLU A 151 7.62 -1.06 0.32
CA GLU A 151 6.19 -0.92 0.01
C GLU A 151 5.36 -2.08 0.57
N VAL A 152 5.87 -3.31 0.53
CA VAL A 152 5.20 -4.45 1.17
C VAL A 152 5.10 -4.25 2.69
N GLU A 153 6.18 -3.78 3.34
CA GLU A 153 6.17 -3.49 4.77
C GLU A 153 5.16 -2.37 5.12
N ALA A 154 5.13 -1.30 4.33
CA ALA A 154 4.20 -0.19 4.53
C ALA A 154 2.73 -0.63 4.40
N THR A 155 2.46 -1.58 3.49
CA THR A 155 1.11 -2.12 3.23
C THR A 155 0.48 -2.79 4.45
N VAL A 156 1.30 -3.38 5.34
CA VAL A 156 0.82 -4.15 6.51
C VAL A 156 0.95 -3.39 7.83
N ARG A 157 1.42 -2.15 7.78
CA ARG A 157 1.58 -1.31 8.97
C ARG A 157 0.22 -1.05 9.62
N ALA A 158 0.17 -1.15 10.94
CA ALA A 158 -1.05 -0.87 11.69
C ALA A 158 -1.50 0.59 11.43
N PRO A 159 -2.79 0.85 11.16
CA PRO A 159 -3.29 2.21 11.06
C PRO A 159 -3.05 2.93 12.38
N THR A 160 -2.49 4.14 12.33
CA THR A 160 -2.28 4.98 13.51
C THR A 160 -3.56 5.67 14.00
N SER A 161 -4.64 5.64 13.21
CA SER A 161 -5.93 6.20 13.59
C SER A 161 -7.10 5.29 13.24
N GLU A 162 -8.12 5.30 14.10
CA GLU A 162 -9.42 4.71 13.82
C GLU A 162 -10.17 5.59 12.81
N TRP A 163 -10.76 5.00 11.76
CA TRP A 163 -11.59 5.76 10.83
C TRP A 163 -12.94 6.10 11.45
N ARG A 164 -13.17 7.40 11.60
CA ARG A 164 -14.41 7.97 12.15
C ARG A 164 -15.09 8.81 11.07
N PRO A 165 -16.05 8.26 10.32
CA PRO A 165 -16.77 9.04 9.32
C PRO A 165 -17.59 10.12 10.00
N GLU A 166 -17.63 11.32 9.40
CA GLU A 166 -18.44 12.43 9.89
C GLU A 166 -19.93 12.02 9.90
N PRO A 167 -20.60 11.99 11.08
CA PRO A 167 -21.97 11.52 11.19
C PRO A 167 -22.90 12.36 10.31
N VAL A 168 -23.67 11.70 9.44
CA VAL A 168 -24.62 12.37 8.52
C VAL A 168 -25.64 13.23 9.28
N THR A 169 -25.97 12.82 10.50
CA THR A 169 -26.87 13.57 11.38
C THR A 169 -26.30 14.90 11.85
N GLU A 170 -25.00 15.16 11.81
CA GLU A 170 -24.43 16.39 12.36
C GLU A 170 -24.82 17.61 11.51
N ARG A 171 -24.81 17.46 10.18
CA ARG A 171 -25.27 18.51 9.24
C ARG A 171 -26.78 18.73 9.35
N GLN A 172 -27.56 17.65 9.48
CA GLN A 172 -29.01 17.73 9.69
C GLN A 172 -29.35 18.35 11.05
N ARG A 173 -28.64 17.99 12.13
CA ARG A 173 -28.80 18.57 13.48
C ARG A 173 -28.41 20.04 13.50
N GLN A 174 -27.33 20.44 12.81
CA GLN A 174 -26.96 21.85 12.67
C GLN A 174 -28.03 22.63 11.91
N ALA A 175 -28.56 22.09 10.82
CA ALA A 175 -29.65 22.72 10.08
C ALA A 175 -30.91 22.89 10.95
N VAL A 176 -31.30 21.85 11.70
CA VAL A 176 -32.44 21.90 12.62
C VAL A 176 -32.19 22.90 13.76
N ARG A 177 -30.99 22.92 14.37
CA ARG A 177 -30.62 23.90 15.41
C ARG A 177 -30.74 25.33 14.89
N ARG A 178 -30.19 25.64 13.71
CA ARG A 178 -30.31 26.96 13.08
C ARG A 178 -31.77 27.38 12.89
N ILE A 179 -32.66 26.47 12.52
CA ILE A 179 -34.09 26.75 12.36
C ILE A 179 -34.76 27.01 13.72
N VAL A 180 -34.43 26.21 14.74
CA VAL A 180 -34.96 26.37 16.10
C VAL A 180 -34.49 27.71 16.70
N ASP A 181 -33.21 28.03 16.57
CA ASP A 181 -32.61 29.27 17.07
C ASP A 181 -33.20 30.50 16.37
N ALA A 182 -33.38 30.43 15.04
CA ALA A 182 -34.04 31.49 14.27
C ALA A 182 -35.50 31.70 14.68
N ARG A 183 -36.24 30.62 15.02
CA ARG A 183 -37.61 30.72 15.54
C ARG A 183 -37.64 31.31 16.96
N ALA A 184 -36.69 30.93 17.82
CA ALA A 184 -36.57 31.49 19.17
C ALA A 184 -36.29 33.00 19.12
N ALA A 185 -35.33 33.44 18.31
CA ALA A 185 -35.01 34.86 18.12
C ALA A 185 -36.19 35.69 17.57
N ARG A 186 -36.98 35.13 16.65
CA ARG A 186 -38.22 35.76 16.13
C ARG A 186 -39.33 35.86 17.16
N ARG A 187 -39.42 34.90 18.09
CA ARG A 187 -40.39 34.93 19.20
C ARG A 187 -40.03 35.99 20.23
N ASP A 188 -38.74 36.11 20.54
CA ASP A 188 -38.25 37.05 21.55
C ASP A 188 -38.35 38.50 21.07
N THR A 189 -38.03 38.75 19.80
CA THR A 189 -38.25 40.05 19.13
C THR A 189 -39.72 40.43 19.02
N ARG A 190 -40.65 39.47 18.82
CA ARG A 190 -42.10 39.73 18.88
C ARG A 190 -42.60 40.04 20.28
N ARG A 191 -42.04 39.39 21.32
CA ARG A 191 -42.39 39.65 22.73
C ARG A 191 -41.95 41.03 23.18
N ARG A 192 -40.76 41.50 22.76
CA ARG A 192 -40.25 42.84 23.05
C ARG A 192 -40.95 43.98 22.29
N ARG A 193 -41.74 43.67 21.26
CA ARG A 193 -42.47 44.64 20.42
C ARG A 193 -43.94 44.85 20.80
N LYS A 194 -44.43 44.12 21.80
CA LYS A 194 -45.79 44.32 22.33
C LYS A 194 -45.70 45.32 23.49
N PRO A 195 -46.38 46.50 23.40
CA PRO A 195 -46.36 47.52 24.44
C PRO A 195 -47.07 47.05 25.72
#